data_AF-Q9TTS7-F1
#
_entry.id   AF-Q9TTS7-F1
#
_cell.length_a   1.000
_cell.length_b   1.000
_cell.length_c   1.000
_cell.angle_alpha   90.00
_cell.angle_beta   90.00
_cell.angle_gamma   90.00
#
_symmetry.space_group_name_H-M   'P 1'
#
loop_
_entity.id
_entity.type
_entity.pdbx_description
1 polymer ?
#
loop_
_entity_poly.entity_id
_entity_poly.type
_entity_poly.pdbx_seq_one_letter_code
_entity_poly.pdbx_strand_id
1 'polypeptide(L)' 'MFQALAKASAVLGPRTAGWVRTMASHQLLVAPPKALLKSLSIPHRLLLGPGPSNLTTSTMAGGGLQMIGTMHQDMYH' A
#
# COMPACT_ATOMS: atom_id res chain seq x y z
N MET A 1 11.58 -4.87 -68.94
CA MET A 1 12.40 -5.65 -67.99
C MET A 1 12.05 -5.19 -66.59
N PHE A 2 11.51 -6.09 -65.77
CA PHE A 2 10.93 -5.80 -64.45
C PHE A 2 12.03 -5.62 -63.39
N GLN A 3 12.02 -4.51 -62.65
CA GLN A 3 12.78 -4.37 -61.40
C GLN A 3 11.87 -4.73 -60.23
N ALA A 4 12.19 -5.83 -59.54
CA ALA A 4 11.53 -6.23 -58.31
C ALA A 4 12.28 -5.60 -57.11
N LEU A 5 11.61 -4.67 -56.42
CA LEU A 5 12.10 -4.10 -55.17
C LEU A 5 11.87 -5.11 -54.03
N ALA A 6 12.94 -5.76 -53.56
CA ALA A 6 12.86 -6.66 -52.41
C ALA A 6 12.65 -5.84 -51.12
N LYS A 7 11.47 -5.98 -50.49
CA LYS A 7 11.23 -5.45 -49.14
C LYS A 7 11.95 -6.34 -48.12
N ALA A 8 13.04 -5.85 -47.56
CA ALA A 8 13.63 -6.44 -46.37
C ALA A 8 12.75 -6.09 -45.16
N SER A 9 12.09 -7.08 -44.56
CA SER A 9 11.43 -6.94 -43.26
C SER A 9 12.46 -7.28 -42.18
N ALA A 10 12.86 -6.28 -41.40
CA ALA A 10 13.64 -6.51 -40.20
C ALA A 10 12.72 -7.11 -39.13
N VAL A 11 12.80 -8.43 -38.93
CA VAL A 11 12.20 -9.08 -37.76
C VAL A 11 13.06 -8.68 -36.56
N LEU A 12 12.61 -7.65 -35.84
CA LEU A 12 13.07 -7.38 -34.49
C LEU A 12 12.45 -8.46 -33.59
N GLY A 13 13.08 -9.65 -33.55
CA GLY A 13 12.75 -10.65 -32.55
C GLY A 13 12.95 -10.05 -31.15
N PRO A 14 12.11 -10.39 -30.17
CA PRO A 14 12.24 -9.86 -28.81
C PRO A 14 13.58 -10.36 -28.25
N ARG A 15 14.57 -9.46 -28.23
CA ARG A 15 15.84 -9.72 -27.58
C ARG A 15 15.61 -9.81 -26.08
N THR A 16 16.15 -10.89 -25.53
CA THR A 16 16.46 -11.11 -24.12
C THR A 16 15.26 -11.02 -23.17
N ALA A 17 14.85 -12.19 -22.71
CA ALA A 17 14.18 -12.38 -21.43
C ALA A 17 15.04 -11.72 -20.33
N GLY A 18 14.84 -10.42 -20.13
CA GLY A 18 15.23 -9.76 -18.90
C GLY A 18 14.55 -10.52 -17.78
N TRP A 19 15.31 -10.85 -16.75
CA TRP A 19 14.79 -11.48 -15.55
C TRP A 19 13.81 -10.51 -14.88
N VAL A 20 12.56 -10.48 -15.35
CA VAL A 20 11.48 -9.76 -14.71
C VAL A 20 11.18 -10.56 -13.46
N ARG A 21 11.69 -10.12 -12.30
CA ARG A 21 11.10 -10.48 -11.01
C ARG A 21 9.72 -9.82 -10.95
N THR A 22 8.75 -10.43 -11.60
CA THR A 22 7.34 -10.13 -11.36
C THR A 22 7.07 -10.39 -9.88
N MET A 23 6.32 -9.49 -9.23
CA MET A 23 5.91 -9.57 -7.82
C MET A 23 5.23 -10.91 -7.43
N ALA A 24 4.89 -11.75 -8.42
CA ALA A 24 4.19 -13.02 -8.29
C ALA A 24 5.04 -14.23 -8.75
N SER A 25 6.36 -14.15 -8.76
CA SER A 25 7.21 -15.31 -9.11
C SER A 25 7.01 -16.52 -8.18
N HIS A 26 6.50 -16.28 -6.96
CA HIS A 26 6.23 -17.30 -5.95
C HIS A 26 4.90 -17.01 -5.25
N GLN A 27 4.17 -18.06 -4.89
CA GLN A 27 2.92 -17.93 -4.15
C GLN A 27 3.16 -17.57 -2.69
N LEU A 28 2.28 -16.77 -2.10
CA LEU A 28 2.29 -16.48 -0.66
C LEU A 28 1.91 -17.75 0.10
N LEU A 29 2.81 -18.23 0.97
CA LEU A 29 2.57 -19.40 1.81
C LEU A 29 1.66 -19.09 3.01
N VAL A 30 1.55 -17.82 3.37
CA VAL A 30 0.74 -17.35 4.50
C VAL A 30 -0.58 -16.83 3.96
N ALA A 31 -1.66 -17.52 4.32
CA ALA A 31 -3.01 -17.07 3.99
C ALA A 31 -3.38 -15.80 4.80
N PRO A 32 -4.29 -14.95 4.29
CA PRO A 32 -4.80 -13.81 5.03
C PRO A 32 -5.39 -14.23 6.39
N PRO A 33 -5.01 -13.57 7.50
CA PRO A 33 -5.55 -13.90 8.81
C PRO A 33 -7.06 -13.67 8.89
N LYS A 34 -7.84 -14.76 9.03
CA LYS A 34 -9.31 -14.71 9.07
C LYS A 34 -9.87 -13.77 10.15
N ALA A 35 -9.12 -13.54 11.24
CA ALA A 35 -9.54 -12.65 12.33
C ALA A 35 -9.58 -11.17 11.90
N LEU A 36 -8.63 -10.72 11.06
CA LEU A 36 -8.55 -9.34 10.60
C LEU A 36 -9.60 -8.99 9.52
N LEU A 37 -10.28 -10.00 8.98
CA LEU A 37 -11.41 -9.82 8.07
C LEU A 37 -12.68 -9.38 8.80
N LYS A 38 -12.71 -9.48 10.14
CA LYS A 38 -13.84 -9.03 10.96
C LYS A 38 -13.65 -7.57 11.35
N SER A 39 -14.75 -6.82 11.49
CA SER A 39 -14.69 -5.45 12.00
C SER A 39 -14.13 -5.41 13.42
N LEU A 40 -13.30 -4.42 13.71
CA LEU A 40 -12.77 -4.18 15.04
C LEU A 40 -13.89 -3.69 15.98
N SER A 41 -14.05 -4.35 17.12
CA SER A 41 -15.02 -3.97 18.15
C SER A 41 -14.33 -3.85 19.50
N ILE A 42 -14.57 -2.74 20.21
CA ILE A 42 -13.96 -2.43 21.50
C ILE A 42 -15.08 -2.10 22.49
N PRO A 43 -15.08 -2.66 23.72
CA PRO A 43 -16.12 -2.39 24.71
C PRO A 43 -15.95 -1.00 25.33
N HIS A 44 -17.08 -0.35 25.65
CA HIS A 44 -17.08 0.92 26.39
C HIS A 44 -16.88 0.66 27.90
N ARG A 45 -15.80 1.19 28.49
CA ARG A 45 -15.46 1.01 29.91
C ARG A 45 -15.03 2.32 30.55
N LEU A 46 -15.42 2.52 31.81
CA LEU A 46 -14.89 3.58 32.65
C LEU A 46 -13.64 3.05 33.39
N LEU A 47 -12.49 3.70 33.15
CA LEU A 47 -11.17 3.29 33.63
C LEU A 47 -10.81 4.14 34.86
N LEU A 48 -10.99 3.56 36.05
CA LEU A 48 -10.70 4.20 37.35
C LEU A 48 -9.48 3.57 38.06
N GLY A 49 -8.64 2.84 37.31
CA GLY A 49 -7.38 2.27 37.82
C GLY A 49 -6.24 3.27 37.84
N PRO A 50 -5.01 2.84 38.20
CA PRO A 50 -3.84 3.72 38.22
C PRO A 50 -3.38 4.19 36.83
N GLY A 51 -3.97 3.66 35.76
CA GLY A 51 -3.71 4.04 34.38
C GLY A 51 -3.76 2.84 33.43
N PRO A 52 -4.06 3.05 32.13
CA PRO A 52 -4.41 4.32 31.45
C PRO A 52 -5.82 4.83 31.79
N SER A 53 -6.06 6.12 31.60
CA SER A 53 -7.36 6.78 31.81
C SER A 53 -8.18 6.89 30.52
N ASN A 54 -9.49 7.17 30.65
CA ASN A 54 -10.33 7.49 29.49
C ASN A 54 -9.86 8.78 28.80
N LEU A 55 -9.87 8.76 27.47
CA LEU A 55 -9.59 9.94 26.65
C LEU A 55 -10.75 10.94 26.72
N THR A 56 -10.43 12.23 26.67
CA THR A 56 -11.43 13.28 26.45
C THR A 56 -11.93 13.22 25.01
N THR A 57 -13.12 13.78 24.76
CA THR A 57 -13.70 13.84 23.41
C THR A 57 -12.79 14.55 22.41
N SER A 58 -12.10 15.61 22.82
CA SER A 58 -11.18 16.36 21.95
C SER A 58 -9.93 15.55 21.58
N THR A 59 -9.33 14.83 22.54
CA THR A 59 -8.18 13.96 22.26
C THR A 59 -8.57 12.79 21.36
N MET A 60 -9.77 12.22 21.55
CA MET A 60 -10.30 11.18 20.67
C MET A 60 -10.50 11.70 19.24
N ALA A 61 -11.10 12.88 19.08
CA ALA A 61 -11.30 13.50 17.76
C ALA A 61 -9.97 13.80 17.05
N GLY A 62 -8.95 14.25 17.80
CA GLY A 62 -7.61 14.50 17.25
C GLY A 62 -6.95 13.26 16.63
N GLY A 63 -7.20 12.08 17.20
CA GLY A 63 -6.68 10.81 16.65
C GLY A 63 -7.30 10.38 15.33
N GLY A 64 -8.45 10.96 14.95
CA GLY A 64 -9.12 10.71 13.66
C GLY A 64 -8.75 11.70 12.56
N LEU A 65 -7.82 12.63 12.81
CA LEU A 65 -7.38 13.60 11.80
C LEU A 65 -6.48 12.96 10.75
N GLN A 66 -6.54 13.49 9.53
CA GLN A 66 -5.72 13.03 8.42
C GLN A 66 -4.24 13.33 8.68
N MET A 67 -3.37 12.40 8.28
CA MET A 67 -1.92 12.60 8.37
C MET A 67 -1.46 13.78 7.51
N ILE A 68 -0.57 14.60 8.10
CA ILE A 68 0.19 15.65 7.41
C ILE A 68 1.68 15.30 7.41
N GLY A 69 2.45 15.95 6.53
CA GLY A 69 3.91 15.80 6.52
C GLY A 69 4.51 16.20 7.87
N THR A 70 5.42 15.39 8.39
CA THR A 70 6.03 15.63 9.72
C THR A 70 6.80 16.95 9.80
N MET A 71 7.26 17.47 8.67
CA MET A 71 7.94 18.77 8.55
C MET A 71 7.14 19.76 7.67
N HIS A 72 5.81 19.69 7.72
CA HIS A 72 4.96 20.59 6.95
C HIS A 72 5.23 22.06 7.31
N GLN A 73 5.42 22.92 6.31
CA GLN A 73 5.89 24.29 6.50
C GLN A 73 4.95 25.12 7.39
N ASP A 74 3.63 24.89 7.31
CA ASP A 74 2.63 25.56 8.13
C ASP A 74 2.75 25.27 9.64
N MET A 75 3.57 24.28 10.06
CA MET A 75 3.82 23.99 11.47
C MET A 75 4.95 24.84 12.09
N TYR A 76 5.79 25.47 11.27
CA TYR A 76 6.98 26.22 11.73
C TYR A 76 6.88 27.73 11.44
N HIS A 77 5.66 28.23 11.20
CA HIS A 77 5.37 29.65 11.01
C HIS A 77 4.93 30.34 12.30
#